data_AF-A0A524ABA9-F1
#
_entry.id   AF-A0A524ABA9-F1
#
_cell.length_a   1.000
_cell.length_b   1.000
_cell.length_c   1.000
_cell.angle_alpha   90.00
_cell.angle_beta   90.00
_cell.angle_gamma   90.00
#
_symmetry.space_group_name_H-M   'P 1'
#
loop_
_entity.id
_entity.type
_entity.pdbx_description
1 polymer ?
#
loop_
_entity_poly.entity_id
_entity_poly.type
_entity_poly.pdbx_seq_one_letter_code
_entity_poly.pdbx_strand_id
1 'polypeptide(L)'
;MAKIDVGKYRNLRRVVGEGWINIHPIQRGGILPPESREALLSFGDGYSTCDICIEGRVDLVRTPPILEFASDLAKFLNMDEIRFTPGARGAKQAIFRSIANPGDTIVLDSLA
;
A
#
# COMPACT_ATOMS: atom_id res chain seq x y z
N MET A 1 -21.93 23.17 20.97
CA MET A 1 -21.00 22.38 20.14
C MET A 1 -20.59 21.16 20.97
N ALA A 2 -20.78 19.93 20.48
CA ALA A 2 -20.43 18.74 21.26
C ALA A 2 -18.91 18.72 21.53
N LYS A 3 -18.51 18.50 22.77
CA LYS A 3 -17.09 18.41 23.14
C LYS A 3 -16.52 17.13 22.55
N ILE A 4 -15.53 17.27 21.67
CA ILE A 4 -14.83 16.12 21.08
C ILE A 4 -13.79 15.64 22.10
N ASP A 5 -13.93 14.40 22.55
CA ASP A 5 -12.88 13.71 23.30
C ASP A 5 -11.87 13.09 22.33
N VAL A 6 -10.70 13.71 22.24
CA VAL A 6 -9.57 13.22 21.43
C VAL A 6 -8.71 12.18 22.16
N GLY A 7 -8.89 12.03 23.47
CA GLY A 7 -8.11 11.10 24.30
C GLY A 7 -8.30 9.64 23.86
N LYS A 8 -9.51 9.28 23.42
CA LYS A 8 -9.85 7.94 22.93
C LYS A 8 -9.06 7.47 21.71
N TYR A 9 -8.35 8.35 21.00
CA TYR A 9 -7.54 7.99 19.81
C TYR A 9 -6.05 7.81 20.12
N ARG A 10 -5.63 8.04 21.37
CA ARG A 10 -4.23 7.88 21.78
C ARG A 10 -3.94 6.43 22.12
N ASN A 11 -2.72 5.98 21.82
CA ASN A 11 -2.21 4.67 22.23
C ASN A 11 -3.10 3.48 21.83
N LEU A 12 -3.74 3.55 20.67
CA LEU A 12 -4.58 2.47 20.15
C LEU A 12 -3.74 1.20 20.03
N ARG A 13 -4.27 0.08 20.54
CA ARG A 13 -3.65 -1.24 20.42
C ARG A 13 -4.55 -2.16 19.64
N ARG A 14 -3.93 -3.03 18.85
CA ARG A 14 -4.64 -4.10 18.15
C ARG A 14 -5.02 -5.17 19.17
N VAL A 15 -6.31 -5.32 19.43
CA VAL A 15 -6.82 -6.30 20.40
C VAL A 15 -6.83 -7.73 19.83
N VAL A 16 -6.99 -7.85 18.51
CA VAL A 16 -7.05 -9.14 17.80
C VAL A 16 -5.66 -9.55 17.33
N GLY A 17 -5.02 -10.49 18.03
CA GLY A 17 -3.73 -11.07 17.61
C GLY A 17 -2.71 -11.23 18.74
N GLU A 18 -2.88 -10.55 19.87
CA GLU A 18 -2.07 -10.78 21.07
C GLU A 18 -2.60 -12.03 21.80
N GLY A 19 -1.89 -13.16 21.69
CA GLY A 19 -2.25 -14.43 22.35
C GLY A 19 -3.17 -15.36 21.56
N TRP A 20 -3.45 -15.07 20.29
CA TRP A 20 -4.35 -15.86 19.44
C TRP A 20 -3.64 -16.32 18.17
N ILE A 21 -3.94 -17.53 17.71
CA ILE A 21 -3.54 -17.97 16.38
C ILE A 21 -4.51 -17.35 15.38
N ASN A 22 -4.09 -16.28 14.71
CA ASN A 22 -4.87 -15.68 13.64
C ASN A 22 -4.82 -16.58 12.40
N ILE A 23 -5.92 -17.26 12.07
CA ILE A 23 -6.05 -18.09 10.85
C ILE A 23 -6.82 -17.39 9.72
N HIS A 24 -7.14 -16.10 9.87
CA HIS A 24 -7.94 -15.38 8.89
C HIS A 24 -7.17 -15.18 7.56
N PRO A 25 -7.64 -15.74 6.43
CA PRO A 25 -6.85 -15.81 5.19
C PRO A 25 -6.33 -14.46 4.69
N ILE A 26 -7.19 -13.44 4.67
CA ILE A 26 -6.84 -12.10 4.16
C ILE A 26 -5.81 -11.35 5.01
N GLN A 27 -5.55 -11.79 6.25
CA GLN A 27 -4.65 -11.08 7.17
C GLN A 27 -3.26 -11.70 7.23
N ARG A 28 -3.09 -12.97 6.80
CA ARG A 28 -1.84 -13.72 6.99
C ARG A 28 -0.67 -13.16 6.19
N GLY A 29 -0.91 -12.80 4.94
CA GLY A 29 0.11 -12.22 4.07
C GLY A 29 0.49 -10.78 4.42
N GLY A 30 -0.26 -10.13 5.32
CA GLY A 30 -0.02 -8.74 5.74
C GLY A 30 0.74 -8.59 7.06
N ILE A 31 1.28 -9.67 7.61
CA ILE A 31 2.06 -9.61 8.86
C ILE A 31 3.43 -9.02 8.55
N LEU A 32 3.70 -7.84 9.10
CA LEU A 32 4.98 -7.15 8.90
C LEU A 32 6.14 -7.96 9.51
N PRO A 33 7.17 -8.29 8.71
CA PRO A 33 8.42 -8.85 9.22
C PRO A 33 9.19 -7.80 10.04
N PRO A 34 10.17 -8.22 10.88
CA PRO A 34 10.93 -7.31 11.74
C PRO A 34 11.55 -6.12 10.99
N GLU A 35 12.16 -6.37 9.83
CA GLU A 35 12.85 -5.37 9.02
C GLU A 35 11.90 -4.29 8.51
N SER A 36 10.68 -4.67 8.13
CA SER A 36 9.65 -3.69 7.73
C SER A 36 9.13 -2.88 8.90
N ARG A 37 9.08 -3.45 10.12
CA ARG A 37 8.68 -2.71 11.31
C ARG A 37 9.73 -1.65 11.66
N GLU A 38 11.00 -2.00 11.58
CA GLU A 38 12.10 -1.04 11.79
C GLU A 38 12.07 0.08 10.76
N ALA A 39 11.86 -0.23 9.47
CA ALA A 39 11.75 0.80 8.43
C ALA A 39 10.60 1.79 8.70
N LEU A 40 9.47 1.33 9.25
CA LEU A 40 8.36 2.21 9.61
C LEU A 40 8.68 3.17 10.76
N LEU A 41 9.68 2.88 11.60
CA LEU A 41 10.10 3.83 12.63
C LEU A 41 10.77 5.08 12.01
N SER A 42 11.42 4.93 10.85
CA SER A 42 12.05 6.04 10.14
C SER A 42 11.16 6.67 9.07
N PHE A 43 10.30 5.88 8.41
CA PHE A 43 9.48 6.32 7.28
C PHE A 43 7.96 6.32 7.56
N GLY A 44 7.55 6.16 8.82
CA GLY A 44 6.15 6.14 9.22
C GLY A 44 5.50 7.51 9.34
N ASP A 45 6.31 8.55 9.53
CA ASP A 45 5.84 9.93 9.57
C ASP A 45 5.53 10.46 8.16
N GLY A 46 4.51 11.31 8.07
CA GLY A 46 4.16 11.98 6.82
C GLY A 46 5.35 12.76 6.27
N TYR A 47 5.57 12.66 4.95
CA TYR A 47 6.67 13.31 4.21
C TYR A 47 8.09 12.78 4.47
N SER A 48 8.32 11.81 5.36
CA SER A 48 9.66 11.21 5.57
C SER A 48 10.34 10.72 4.28
N THR A 49 9.60 10.06 3.38
CA THR A 49 10.09 9.70 2.04
C THR A 49 10.26 10.93 1.12
N CYS A 50 9.50 11.99 1.36
CA CYS A 50 9.51 13.20 0.57
C CYS A 50 10.68 14.15 0.88
N ASP A 51 11.36 14.00 2.02
CA ASP A 51 12.54 14.81 2.39
C ASP A 51 13.62 14.83 1.30
N ILE A 52 13.65 13.78 0.49
CA ILE A 52 14.61 13.52 -0.59
C ILE A 52 13.92 13.35 -1.96
N CYS A 53 12.62 13.64 -2.04
CA CYS A 53 11.83 13.59 -3.26
C CYS A 53 11.89 14.94 -4.01
N ILE A 54 13.04 15.22 -4.62
CA ILE A 54 13.31 16.51 -5.29
C ILE A 54 12.40 16.73 -6.50
N GLU A 55 12.04 15.65 -7.21
CA GLU A 55 11.25 15.70 -8.44
C GLU A 55 9.72 15.74 -8.20
N GLY A 56 9.28 15.70 -6.93
CA GLY A 56 7.86 15.60 -6.58
C GLY A 56 7.21 14.27 -7.02
N ARG A 57 8.03 13.26 -7.32
CA ARG A 57 7.62 11.92 -7.78
C ARG A 57 8.25 10.84 -6.91
N VAL A 58 7.46 10.34 -5.95
CA VAL A 58 7.91 9.35 -4.95
C VAL A 58 8.41 8.06 -5.59
N ASP A 59 7.85 7.67 -6.72
CA ASP A 59 8.23 6.46 -7.47
C ASP A 59 9.64 6.55 -8.10
N LEU A 60 10.20 7.76 -8.23
CA LEU A 60 11.54 8.00 -8.76
C LEU A 60 12.62 8.13 -7.68
N VAL A 61 12.24 8.06 -6.41
CA VAL A 61 13.16 8.18 -5.28
C VAL A 61 14.15 6.99 -5.29
N ARG A 62 15.45 7.32 -5.25
CA ARG A 62 16.57 6.35 -5.24
C ARG A 62 17.10 6.05 -3.84
N THR A 63 16.85 6.92 -2.90
CA THR A 63 17.18 6.72 -1.49
C THR A 63 15.96 7.17 -0.72
N PRO A 64 15.19 6.29 -0.04
CA PRO A 64 15.29 4.83 -0.11
C PRO A 64 15.10 4.29 -1.55
N PRO A 65 15.53 3.06 -1.88
CA PRO A 65 15.61 2.54 -3.26
C PRO A 65 14.24 2.16 -3.85
N ILE A 66 13.30 3.11 -3.93
CA ILE A 66 11.93 2.91 -4.42
C ILE A 66 11.92 2.64 -5.94
N LEU A 67 12.71 3.41 -6.69
CA LEU A 67 12.86 3.22 -8.14
C LEU A 67 13.46 1.85 -8.49
N GLU A 68 14.47 1.42 -7.73
CA GLU A 68 15.10 0.11 -7.91
C GLU A 68 14.15 -1.01 -7.51
N PHE A 69 13.42 -0.84 -6.40
CA PHE A 69 12.38 -1.78 -6.00
C PHE A 69 11.29 -1.94 -7.07
N ALA A 70 10.90 -0.85 -7.75
CA ALA A 70 9.99 -0.93 -8.88
C ALA A 70 10.56 -1.79 -10.03
N SER A 71 11.82 -1.60 -10.37
CA SER A 71 12.51 -2.41 -11.40
C SER A 71 12.60 -3.88 -11.00
N ASP A 72 12.94 -4.19 -9.75
CA ASP A 72 13.05 -5.56 -9.29
C ASP A 72 11.70 -6.26 -9.18
N LEU A 73 10.64 -5.53 -8.83
CA LEU A 73 9.28 -6.06 -8.83
C LEU A 73 8.79 -6.36 -10.25
N ALA A 74 9.14 -5.54 -11.24
CA ALA A 74 8.86 -5.81 -12.65
C ALA A 74 9.49 -7.14 -13.09
N LYS A 75 10.78 -7.34 -12.78
CA LYS A 75 11.50 -8.60 -13.06
C LYS A 75 10.87 -9.79 -12.32
N PHE A 76 10.55 -9.63 -11.04
CA PHE A 76 9.93 -10.68 -10.22
C PHE A 76 8.60 -11.16 -10.81
N LEU A 77 7.79 -10.23 -11.34
CA LEU A 77 6.51 -10.55 -11.98
C LEU A 77 6.64 -10.93 -13.46
N ASN A 78 7.84 -10.89 -14.02
CA ASN A 78 8.10 -11.03 -15.46
C ASN A 78 7.24 -10.07 -16.30
N MET A 79 7.27 -8.79 -15.94
CA MET A 79 6.53 -7.69 -16.56
C MET A 79 7.49 -6.57 -17.00
N ASP A 80 7.07 -5.77 -17.98
CA ASP A 80 7.86 -4.65 -18.49
C ASP A 80 7.87 -3.44 -17.52
N GLU A 81 6.72 -3.16 -16.89
CA GLU A 81 6.49 -1.94 -16.10
C GLU A 81 5.66 -2.24 -14.86
N ILE A 82 5.90 -1.50 -13.77
CA ILE A 82 5.04 -1.51 -12.58
C ILE A 82 4.65 -0.10 -12.16
N ARG A 83 3.49 0.03 -11.52
CA ARG A 83 3.07 1.29 -10.85
C ARG A 83 2.50 0.97 -9.48
N PHE A 84 2.90 1.74 -8.47
CA PHE A 84 2.36 1.62 -7.13
C PHE A 84 0.95 2.20 -7.06
N THR A 85 0.05 1.51 -6.36
CA THR A 85 -1.36 1.89 -6.22
C THR A 85 -1.82 1.63 -4.78
N PRO A 86 -2.91 2.26 -4.31
CA PRO A 86 -3.48 1.97 -2.98
C PRO A 86 -4.23 0.63 -2.99
N GLY A 87 -3.50 -0.46 -3.23
CA GLY A 87 -4.00 -1.83 -3.27
C GLY A 87 -4.69 -2.23 -4.59
N ALA A 88 -5.02 -3.51 -4.70
CA ALA A 88 -5.52 -4.13 -5.93
C ALA A 88 -6.80 -3.48 -6.49
N ARG A 89 -7.72 -3.02 -5.61
CA ARG A 89 -8.95 -2.33 -6.05
C ARG A 89 -8.65 -0.96 -6.65
N GLY A 90 -7.66 -0.25 -6.11
CA GLY A 90 -7.16 1.00 -6.69
C GLY A 90 -6.53 0.79 -8.06
N ALA A 91 -5.75 -0.29 -8.23
CA ALA A 91 -5.19 -0.66 -9.53
C ALA A 91 -6.28 -0.94 -10.58
N LYS A 92 -7.28 -1.77 -10.25
CA LYS A 92 -8.42 -2.05 -11.14
C LYS A 92 -9.14 -0.76 -11.55
N GLN A 93 -9.39 0.14 -10.60
CA GLN A 93 -10.03 1.42 -10.87
C GLN A 93 -9.20 2.30 -11.80
N ALA A 94 -7.88 2.39 -11.58
CA ALA A 94 -6.99 3.17 -12.44
C ALA A 94 -7.05 2.66 -13.89
N ILE A 95 -6.96 1.35 -14.08
CA ILE A 95 -7.06 0.73 -15.41
C ILE A 95 -8.41 1.06 -16.05
N PHE A 96 -9.53 0.74 -15.41
CA PHE A 96 -10.85 0.97 -16.00
C PHE A 96 -11.09 2.43 -16.38
N ARG A 97 -10.63 3.38 -15.56
CA ARG A 97 -10.76 4.80 -15.86
C ARG A 97 -9.84 5.28 -16.99
N SER A 98 -8.71 4.60 -17.18
CA SER A 98 -7.72 4.99 -18.20
C SER A 98 -7.99 4.37 -19.57
N ILE A 99 -8.61 3.20 -19.64
CA ILE A 99 -8.74 2.45 -20.91
C ILE A 99 -10.17 2.17 -21.35
N ALA A 100 -11.16 2.17 -20.45
CA ALA A 100 -12.54 1.82 -20.80
C ALA A 100 -13.40 3.08 -21.02
N ASN A 101 -14.39 2.95 -21.91
CA ASN A 101 -15.35 4.00 -22.25
C ASN A 101 -16.78 3.60 -21.84
N PRO A 102 -17.69 4.58 -21.68
CA PRO A 102 -19.11 4.29 -21.50
C PRO A 102 -19.66 3.41 -22.63
N GLY A 103 -20.25 2.27 -22.28
CA GLY A 103 -20.79 1.30 -23.23
C GLY A 103 -19.89 0.08 -23.49
N ASP A 104 -18.63 0.12 -23.03
CA ASP A 104 -17.74 -1.05 -23.14
C ASP A 104 -18.24 -2.21 -22.27
N THR A 105 -17.99 -3.44 -22.74
CA THR A 105 -18.29 -4.67 -22.00
C THR A 105 -17.04 -5.18 -21.31
N ILE A 106 -17.12 -5.38 -19.99
CA ILE A 106 -16.06 -6.01 -19.19
C ILE A 106 -16.47 -7.44 -18.91
N VAL A 107 -15.66 -8.41 -19.33
CA VAL A 107 -15.85 -9.83 -19.01
C VAL A 107 -15.06 -10.16 -17.74
N LEU A 108 -15.75 -10.75 -16.78
CA LEU A 108 -15.23 -11.14 -15.47
C LEU A 108 -15.77 -12.52 -15.11
N ASP A 109 -15.07 -13.23 -14.22
CA ASP A 109 -15.55 -14.51 -13.71
C ASP A 109 -16.63 -14.31 -12.64
N SER A 110 -17.22 -15.39 -12.14
CA SER A 110 -18.31 -15.30 -11.15
C SER A 110 -17.87 -14.85 -9.76
N LEU A 111 -16.56 -14.71 -9.51
CA LEU A 111 -16.00 -14.37 -8.19
C LEU A 111 -15.41 -12.94 -8.13
N ALA A 112 -15.51 -12.18 -9.21
CA ALA A 112 -14.93 -10.83 -9.35
C ALA A 112 -15.64 -9.72 -8.59
#